data_AF-A0A382PIK9-F1
#
_entry.id   AF-A0A382PIK9-F1
#
_cell.length_a   1.000
_cell.length_b   1.000
_cell.length_c   1.000
_cell.angle_alpha   90.00
_cell.angle_beta   90.00
_cell.angle_gamma   90.00
#
_symmetry.space_group_name_H-M   'P 1'
#
loop_
_entity.id
_entity.type
_entity.pdbx_description
1 polymer ?
#
loop_
_entity_poly.entity_id
_entity_poly.type
_entity_poly.pdbx_seq_one_letter_code
_entity_poly.pdbx_strand_id
1 'polypeptide(L)'
;MSRLALWAIALCVGVAGCASEPVPDPGAELATPETPISAAGPLPDVIVADRNGFIPEGVEYDMANGRLLTGSLSEGSVFEIGPDGQVSEFVTDADLISSVGIEADEAYGRLFVANADRSVFQGEGQGQAKLGVYDLSTGARIAMVDLASTVTDPPATAAYFANDVAV
;
A
#
# COMPACT_ATOMS: atom_id res chain seq x y z
N MET A 1 45.23 22.47 47.27
CA MET A 1 45.38 21.81 45.95
C MET A 1 45.36 20.29 46.18
N SER A 2 44.42 19.60 45.53
CA SER A 2 44.25 18.14 45.43
C SER A 2 44.13 17.31 46.72
N ARG A 3 42.91 16.87 47.02
CA ARG A 3 42.65 15.56 47.62
C ARG A 3 41.52 14.88 46.85
N LEU A 4 41.90 13.94 46.00
CA LEU A 4 40.99 12.96 45.39
C LEU A 4 40.30 12.17 46.50
N ALA A 5 38.98 12.01 46.39
CA ALA A 5 38.24 10.94 47.04
C ALA A 5 37.50 10.17 45.95
N LEU A 6 38.05 9.01 45.58
CA LEU A 6 37.34 7.96 44.86
C LEU A 6 36.19 7.48 45.75
N TRP A 7 34.97 7.45 45.21
CA TRP A 7 33.91 6.58 45.70
C TRP A 7 33.51 5.62 44.59
N ALA A 8 33.49 4.35 44.96
CA ALA A 8 33.30 3.22 44.09
C ALA A 8 31.83 2.77 44.12
N ILE A 9 31.34 2.39 42.93
CA ILE A 9 30.43 1.28 42.63
C ILE A 9 28.94 1.45 42.98
N ALA A 10 28.10 1.35 41.94
CA ALA A 10 27.09 0.28 41.84
C ALA A 10 26.63 0.17 40.37
N LEU A 11 27.21 -0.80 39.65
CA LEU A 11 26.73 -1.26 38.35
C LEU A 11 25.59 -2.25 38.64
N CYS A 12 24.34 -1.84 38.46
CA CYS A 12 23.20 -2.76 38.50
C CYS A 12 23.08 -3.46 37.14
N VAL A 13 23.69 -4.64 37.04
CA VAL A 13 23.40 -5.61 35.99
C VAL A 13 22.02 -6.21 36.31
N GLY A 14 21.00 -5.77 35.59
CA GLY A 14 19.68 -6.39 35.62
C GLY A 14 19.75 -7.76 34.94
N VAL A 15 19.67 -8.82 35.73
CA VAL A 15 19.58 -10.20 35.27
C VAL A 15 18.25 -10.40 34.54
N ALA A 16 18.32 -10.93 33.32
CA ALA A 16 17.17 -11.42 32.56
C ALA A 16 16.48 -12.54 33.36
N GLY A 17 15.35 -12.20 34.00
CA GLY A 17 14.45 -13.18 34.58
C GLY A 17 13.49 -13.67 33.50
N CYS A 18 13.62 -14.93 33.09
CA CYS A 18 12.58 -15.64 32.36
C CYS A 18 11.34 -15.71 33.27
N ALA A 19 10.40 -14.78 33.09
CA ALA A 19 9.06 -14.98 33.59
C ALA A 19 8.48 -16.15 32.79
N SER A 20 8.18 -17.26 33.47
CA SER A 20 7.40 -18.35 32.90
C SER A 20 6.08 -17.78 32.38
N GLU A 21 5.87 -17.89 31.06
CA GLU A 21 4.60 -17.54 30.43
C GLU A 21 3.47 -18.31 31.13
N PRO A 22 2.33 -17.65 31.45
CA PRO A 22 1.18 -18.36 32.00
C PRO A 22 0.76 -19.47 31.05
N VAL A 23 0.69 -20.71 31.54
CA VAL A 23 0.11 -21.82 30.79
C VAL A 23 -1.34 -21.42 30.45
N PRO A 24 -1.73 -21.40 29.15
CA PRO A 24 -3.09 -21.06 28.77
C PRO A 24 -4.07 -22.02 29.44
N ASP A 25 -5.08 -21.48 30.10
CA ASP A 25 -6.19 -22.28 30.62
C ASP A 25 -6.90 -22.95 29.43
N PRO A 26 -6.93 -24.30 29.33
CA PRO A 26 -7.63 -24.99 28.25
C PRO A 26 -9.14 -24.70 28.20
N GLY A 27 -9.69 -24.11 29.27
CA GLY A 27 -11.08 -23.66 29.38
C GLY A 27 -11.28 -22.15 29.22
N ALA A 28 -10.22 -21.35 28.99
CA ALA A 28 -10.40 -19.95 28.64
C ALA A 28 -10.94 -19.87 27.20
N GLU A 29 -12.22 -19.54 27.10
CA GLU A 29 -12.85 -19.17 25.84
C GLU A 29 -12.02 -18.04 25.22
N LEU A 30 -11.29 -18.35 24.16
CA LEU A 30 -10.61 -17.35 23.34
C LEU A 30 -11.67 -16.32 22.97
N ALA A 31 -11.50 -15.07 23.42
CA ALA A 31 -12.37 -14.00 23.03
C ALA A 31 -12.44 -14.00 21.51
N THR A 32 -13.59 -14.40 20.95
CA THR A 32 -13.86 -14.25 19.53
C THR A 32 -13.67 -12.77 19.22
N PRO A 33 -12.78 -12.40 18.29
CA PRO A 33 -12.68 -11.01 17.87
C PRO A 33 -14.08 -10.59 17.42
N GLU A 34 -14.68 -9.64 18.15
CA GLU A 34 -15.96 -9.07 17.77
C GLU A 34 -15.74 -8.42 16.40
N THR A 35 -16.26 -9.07 15.36
CA THR A 35 -16.31 -8.49 14.03
C THR A 35 -17.09 -7.18 14.15
N PRO A 36 -16.52 -6.02 13.83
CA PRO A 36 -17.28 -4.78 13.89
C PRO A 36 -18.48 -4.95 12.94
N ILE A 37 -19.68 -4.87 13.50
CA ILE A 37 -20.92 -4.91 12.71
C ILE A 37 -20.91 -3.61 11.89
N SER A 38 -20.57 -3.74 10.61
CA SER A 38 -20.66 -2.65 9.65
C SER A 38 -22.10 -2.13 9.64
N ALA A 39 -22.26 -0.84 9.96
CA ALA A 39 -23.52 -0.12 9.88
C ALA A 39 -23.92 0.21 8.42
N ALA A 40 -23.42 -0.55 7.45
CA ALA A 40 -23.77 -0.39 6.06
C ALA A 40 -25.13 -1.04 5.80
N GLY A 41 -26.04 -0.30 5.17
CA GLY A 41 -27.22 -0.89 4.53
C GLY A 41 -26.83 -1.93 3.47
N PRO A 42 -27.81 -2.56 2.79
CA PRO A 42 -27.50 -3.49 1.71
C PRO A 42 -26.62 -2.81 0.65
N LEU A 43 -25.58 -3.50 0.18
CA LEU A 43 -24.77 -3.04 -0.95
C LEU A 43 -25.65 -2.95 -2.19
N PRO A 44 -25.46 -1.94 -3.06
CA PRO A 44 -26.23 -1.84 -4.29
C PRO A 44 -25.77 -2.90 -5.31
N ASP A 45 -26.67 -3.25 -6.23
CA ASP A 45 -26.34 -4.13 -7.37
C ASP A 45 -25.33 -3.49 -8.34
N VAL A 46 -25.28 -2.15 -8.37
CA VAL A 46 -24.40 -1.37 -9.25
C VAL A 46 -23.89 -0.16 -8.47
N ILE A 47 -22.57 0.05 -8.53
CA ILE A 47 -21.91 1.28 -8.08
C ILE A 47 -21.56 2.11 -9.32
N VAL A 48 -21.98 3.37 -9.34
CA VAL A 48 -21.63 4.31 -10.41
C VAL A 48 -20.73 5.38 -9.81
N ALA A 49 -19.49 5.48 -10.28
CA ALA A 49 -18.56 6.50 -9.83
C ALA A 49 -19.09 7.90 -10.18
N ASP A 50 -19.32 8.74 -9.17
CA ASP A 50 -19.84 10.11 -9.31
C ASP A 50 -18.71 11.12 -9.56
N ARG A 51 -17.87 10.80 -10.55
CA ARG A 51 -16.76 11.67 -10.97
C ARG A 51 -16.39 11.42 -12.43
N ASN A 52 -16.10 12.49 -13.15
CA ASN A 52 -15.61 12.44 -14.53
C ASN A 52 -14.10 12.70 -14.60
N GLY A 53 -13.46 12.32 -15.71
CA GLY A 53 -12.07 12.70 -16.02
C GLY A 53 -11.02 11.65 -15.67
N PHE A 54 -11.33 10.75 -14.73
CA PHE A 54 -10.49 9.59 -14.45
C PHE A 54 -10.84 8.44 -15.38
N ILE A 55 -9.84 7.66 -15.79
CA ILE A 55 -10.00 6.50 -16.66
C ILE A 55 -9.61 5.27 -15.84
N PRO A 56 -10.55 4.60 -15.17
CA PRO A 56 -10.24 3.42 -14.37
C PRO A 56 -9.63 2.32 -15.23
N GLU A 57 -8.64 1.62 -14.69
CA GLU A 57 -7.98 0.49 -15.34
C GLU A 57 -7.96 -0.71 -14.39
N GLY A 58 -7.03 -0.75 -13.44
CA GLY A 58 -7.02 -1.74 -12.36
C GLY A 58 -8.06 -1.43 -11.29
N VAL A 59 -8.79 -2.45 -10.85
CA VAL A 59 -9.80 -2.38 -9.78
C VAL A 59 -9.52 -3.49 -8.79
N GLU A 60 -9.47 -3.16 -7.51
CA GLU A 60 -9.22 -4.13 -6.44
C GLU A 60 -10.18 -3.95 -5.28
N TYR A 61 -10.51 -5.07 -4.62
CA TYR A 61 -11.26 -5.01 -3.37
C TYR A 61 -10.33 -5.37 -2.21
N ASP A 62 -9.98 -4.35 -1.43
CA ASP A 62 -9.23 -4.49 -0.19
C ASP A 62 -10.16 -5.09 0.87
N MET A 63 -9.97 -6.38 1.11
CA MET A 63 -10.78 -7.19 2.01
C MET A 63 -10.52 -6.83 3.47
N ALA A 64 -9.28 -6.44 3.82
CA ALA A 64 -8.93 -6.11 5.20
C ALA A 64 -9.57 -4.80 5.68
N ASN A 65 -9.72 -3.82 4.78
CA ASN A 65 -10.28 -2.51 5.09
C ASN A 65 -11.70 -2.31 4.52
N GLY A 66 -12.20 -3.27 3.72
CA GLY A 66 -13.57 -3.32 3.25
C GLY A 66 -13.93 -2.24 2.23
N ARG A 67 -13.03 -1.98 1.27
CA ARG A 67 -13.17 -0.87 0.29
C ARG A 67 -12.80 -1.28 -1.13
N LEU A 68 -13.45 -0.62 -2.09
CA LEU A 68 -13.16 -0.78 -3.52
C LEU A 68 -12.13 0.27 -3.95
N LEU A 69 -11.00 -0.15 -4.48
CA LEU A 69 -9.92 0.68 -4.97
C LEU A 69 -9.83 0.63 -6.49
N THR A 70 -9.37 1.71 -7.12
CA THR A 70 -9.09 1.75 -8.56
C THR A 70 -7.88 2.63 -8.88
N GLY A 71 -7.08 2.19 -9.85
CA GLY A 71 -6.13 3.05 -10.54
C GLY A 71 -6.82 4.00 -11.51
N SER A 72 -6.04 4.86 -12.17
CA SER A 72 -6.44 5.66 -13.31
C SER A 72 -5.33 5.79 -14.33
N LEU A 73 -5.63 5.42 -15.58
CA LEU A 73 -4.72 5.62 -16.70
C LEU A 73 -4.45 7.10 -16.98
N SER A 74 -5.38 7.99 -16.65
CA SER A 74 -5.26 9.43 -16.92
C SER A 74 -4.67 10.25 -15.76
N GLU A 75 -4.58 9.68 -14.56
CA GLU A 75 -4.25 10.40 -13.32
C GLU A 75 -3.35 9.58 -12.40
N GLY A 76 -2.39 10.25 -11.76
CA GLY A 76 -1.42 9.64 -10.85
C GLY A 76 -1.92 9.46 -9.41
N SER A 77 -3.03 8.76 -9.21
CA SER A 77 -3.61 8.48 -7.89
C SER A 77 -4.23 7.08 -7.84
N VAL A 78 -4.38 6.51 -6.65
CA VAL A 78 -5.33 5.39 -6.43
C VAL A 78 -6.54 5.97 -5.74
N PHE A 79 -7.73 5.62 -6.21
CA PHE A 79 -8.99 6.12 -5.69
C PHE A 79 -9.76 5.03 -4.96
N GLU A 80 -10.46 5.41 -3.91
CA GLU A 80 -11.51 4.60 -3.30
C GLU A 80 -12.86 4.97 -3.93
N ILE A 81 -13.69 3.97 -4.22
CA ILE A 81 -15.07 4.16 -4.67
C ILE A 81 -16.01 3.63 -3.59
N GLY A 82 -16.77 4.53 -2.98
CA GLY A 82 -17.78 4.20 -1.98
C GLY A 82 -19.00 3.49 -2.58
N PRO A 83 -19.82 2.81 -1.76
CA PRO A 83 -21.04 2.14 -2.21
C PRO A 83 -22.10 3.12 -2.74
N ASP A 84 -22.00 4.41 -2.43
CA ASP A 84 -22.83 5.49 -2.95
C ASP A 84 -22.26 6.12 -4.23
N GLY A 85 -21.12 5.63 -4.73
CA GLY A 85 -20.44 6.15 -5.91
C GLY A 85 -19.45 7.28 -5.62
N GLN A 86 -19.30 7.73 -4.38
CA GLN A 86 -18.31 8.76 -4.04
C GLN A 86 -16.90 8.29 -4.37
N VAL A 87 -16.09 9.17 -4.97
CA VAL A 87 -14.71 8.87 -5.36
C VAL A 87 -13.75 9.76 -4.59
N SER A 88 -12.94 9.16 -3.71
CA SER A 88 -11.91 9.87 -2.93
C SER A 88 -10.52 9.36 -3.27
N GLU A 89 -9.51 10.23 -3.17
CA GLU A 89 -8.12 9.81 -3.29
C GLU A 89 -7.72 9.00 -2.05
N PHE A 90 -7.13 7.84 -2.30
CA PHE A 90 -6.52 7.00 -1.28
C PHE A 90 -4.99 7.12 -1.29
N VAL A 91 -4.38 7.01 -2.49
CA VAL A 91 -2.95 7.27 -2.69
C VAL A 91 -2.77 8.53 -3.50
N THR A 92 -1.93 9.43 -2.99
CA THR A 92 -1.38 10.56 -3.75
C THR A 92 0.14 10.52 -3.65
N ASP A 93 0.81 10.58 -4.80
CA ASP A 93 2.27 10.55 -4.86
C ASP A 93 2.72 11.31 -6.11
N ALA A 94 3.62 12.28 -5.94
CA ALA A 94 4.10 13.10 -7.06
C ALA A 94 4.87 12.30 -8.12
N ASP A 95 5.38 11.11 -7.77
CA ASP A 95 6.05 10.21 -8.71
C ASP A 95 5.07 9.26 -9.42
N LEU A 96 3.80 9.20 -9.02
CA LEU A 96 2.75 8.42 -9.66
C LEU A 96 2.18 9.23 -10.83
N ILE A 97 2.24 8.67 -12.05
CA ILE A 97 1.87 9.40 -13.27
C ILE A 97 0.62 8.80 -13.91
N SER A 98 0.57 7.49 -14.03
CA SER A 98 -0.61 6.71 -14.43
C SER A 98 -0.62 5.44 -13.60
N SER A 99 -1.65 5.24 -12.78
CA SER A 99 -1.86 4.02 -12.01
C SER A 99 -2.68 3.05 -12.85
N VAL A 100 -2.05 2.00 -13.35
CA VAL A 100 -2.65 1.06 -14.32
C VAL A 100 -3.23 -0.13 -13.54
N GLY A 101 -2.57 -1.29 -13.55
CA GLY A 101 -2.89 -2.39 -12.66
C GLY A 101 -2.51 -2.09 -11.21
N ILE A 102 -3.35 -2.56 -10.28
CA ILE A 102 -3.12 -2.49 -8.84
C ILE A 102 -3.40 -3.85 -8.23
N GLU A 103 -2.73 -4.20 -7.14
CA GLU A 103 -2.94 -5.47 -6.43
C GLU A 103 -2.80 -5.26 -4.92
N ALA A 104 -3.79 -5.73 -4.16
CA ALA A 104 -3.77 -5.69 -2.70
C ALA A 104 -3.03 -6.92 -2.15
N ASP A 105 -1.80 -6.70 -1.70
CA ASP A 105 -1.02 -7.72 -1.00
C ASP A 105 -1.39 -7.76 0.49
N GLU A 106 -2.56 -8.32 0.75
CA GLU A 106 -3.20 -8.39 2.08
C GLU A 106 -2.31 -9.06 3.13
N ALA A 107 -1.60 -10.13 2.74
CA ALA A 107 -0.77 -10.91 3.65
C ALA A 107 0.37 -10.08 4.29
N TYR A 108 0.78 -9.00 3.62
CA TYR A 108 1.86 -8.13 4.08
C TYR A 108 1.41 -6.67 4.25
N GLY A 109 0.12 -6.36 4.09
CA GLY A 109 -0.42 -5.01 4.24
C GLY A 109 0.17 -4.02 3.23
N ARG A 110 0.33 -4.43 1.97
CA ARG A 110 0.87 -3.57 0.90
C ARG A 110 -0.13 -3.43 -0.25
N LEU A 111 -0.10 -2.29 -0.91
CA LEU A 111 -0.74 -2.07 -2.20
C LEU A 111 0.36 -1.91 -3.25
N PHE A 112 0.32 -2.74 -4.28
CA PHE A 112 1.17 -2.62 -5.45
C PHE A 112 0.45 -1.85 -6.54
N VAL A 113 1.19 -0.96 -7.22
CA VAL A 113 0.66 -0.12 -8.29
C VAL A 113 1.64 -0.13 -9.46
N ALA A 114 1.20 -0.62 -10.61
CA ALA A 114 1.90 -0.46 -11.87
C ALA A 114 1.83 1.02 -12.28
N ASN A 115 2.95 1.73 -12.11
CA ASN A 115 3.07 3.16 -12.37
C ASN A 115 3.72 3.37 -13.74
N ALA A 116 2.92 3.81 -14.69
CA ALA A 116 3.34 4.06 -16.06
C ALA A 116 3.18 5.53 -16.46
N ASP A 117 3.53 5.84 -17.70
CA ASP A 117 3.21 7.12 -18.32
C ASP A 117 2.50 6.85 -19.65
N ARG A 118 1.18 7.09 -19.68
CA ARG A 118 0.34 6.86 -20.87
C ARG A 118 0.70 7.70 -22.09
N SER A 119 1.52 8.75 -21.94
CA SER A 119 1.98 9.59 -23.05
C SER A 119 2.76 8.78 -24.10
N VAL A 120 3.33 7.63 -23.69
CA VAL A 120 4.01 6.69 -24.57
C VAL A 120 3.13 6.19 -25.74
N PHE A 121 1.82 6.08 -25.55
CA PHE A 121 0.88 5.68 -26.61
C PHE A 121 0.65 6.77 -27.66
N GLN A 122 1.03 8.01 -27.35
CA GLN A 122 0.96 9.15 -28.26
C GLN A 122 2.30 9.40 -28.97
N GLY A 123 3.30 8.54 -28.73
CA GLY A 123 4.66 8.73 -29.24
C GLY A 123 5.42 9.86 -28.53
N GLU A 124 4.97 10.24 -27.33
CA GLU A 124 5.59 11.27 -26.50
C GLU A 124 6.51 10.60 -25.47
N GLY A 125 7.80 10.98 -25.46
CA GLY A 125 8.77 10.43 -24.52
C GLY A 125 9.04 8.93 -24.69
N GLN A 126 9.75 8.33 -23.73
CA GLN A 126 10.00 6.88 -23.66
C GLN A 126 9.01 6.15 -22.74
N GLY A 127 8.02 6.87 -22.19
CA GLY A 127 7.16 6.36 -21.13
C GLY A 127 7.90 6.09 -19.82
N GLN A 128 7.29 5.27 -18.98
CA GLN A 128 7.81 4.86 -17.67
C GLN A 128 7.30 3.46 -17.34
N ALA A 129 8.14 2.65 -16.67
CA ALA A 129 7.70 1.44 -16.00
C ALA A 129 8.26 1.44 -14.56
N LYS A 130 7.40 1.69 -13.58
CA LYS A 130 7.73 1.64 -12.16
C LYS A 130 6.72 0.78 -11.41
N LEU A 131 7.14 0.25 -10.27
CA LEU A 131 6.26 -0.37 -9.28
C LEU A 131 6.19 0.54 -8.05
N GLY A 132 5.05 1.18 -7.84
CA GLY A 132 4.72 1.81 -6.57
C GLY A 132 4.36 0.75 -5.55
N VAL A 133 4.89 0.89 -4.34
CA VAL A 133 4.53 0.06 -3.19
C VAL A 133 4.06 1.00 -2.10
N TYR A 134 2.82 0.83 -1.66
CA TYR A 134 2.18 1.66 -0.65
C TYR A 134 1.75 0.79 0.52
N ASP A 135 1.68 1.38 1.71
CA ASP A 135 1.07 0.77 2.87
C ASP A 135 -0.43 0.65 2.64
N LEU A 136 -0.96 -0.57 2.71
CA LEU A 136 -2.35 -0.83 2.34
C LEU A 136 -3.31 -0.08 3.26
N SER A 137 -3.01 0.14 4.53
CA SER A 137 -3.94 0.83 5.43
C SER A 137 -3.94 2.34 5.24
N THR A 138 -2.78 2.95 5.00
CA THR A 138 -2.59 4.41 5.04
C THR A 138 -2.41 5.08 3.68
N GLY A 139 -2.11 4.30 2.64
CA GLY A 139 -1.74 4.82 1.32
C GLY A 139 -0.35 5.45 1.29
N ALA A 140 0.42 5.38 2.38
CA ALA A 140 1.76 5.95 2.47
C ALA A 140 2.74 5.15 1.61
N ARG A 141 3.59 5.85 0.85
CA ARG A 141 4.61 5.21 0.02
C ARG A 141 5.62 4.45 0.89
N ILE A 142 5.80 3.17 0.56
CA ILE A 142 6.88 2.31 1.07
C ILE A 142 8.06 2.34 0.09
N ALA A 143 7.80 2.20 -1.22
CA ALA A 143 8.83 2.19 -2.25
C ALA A 143 8.30 2.65 -3.61
N MET A 144 9.23 3.02 -4.49
CA MET A 144 8.98 3.21 -5.92
C MET A 144 10.15 2.61 -6.68
N VAL A 145 9.91 1.49 -7.33
CA VAL A 145 10.95 0.69 -7.98
C VAL A 145 10.96 1.01 -9.47
N ASP A 146 12.11 1.36 -10.02
CA ASP A 146 12.30 1.54 -11.46
C ASP A 146 12.49 0.19 -12.15
N LEU A 147 11.45 -0.29 -12.84
CA LEU A 147 11.47 -1.57 -13.56
C LEU A 147 12.27 -1.45 -14.86
N ALA A 148 12.23 -0.28 -15.52
CA ALA A 148 12.95 -0.05 -16.77
C ALA A 148 14.47 -0.16 -16.57
N SER A 149 14.97 0.16 -15.37
CA SER A 149 16.39 0.00 -15.01
C SER A 149 16.93 -1.44 -15.12
N THR A 150 16.05 -2.44 -15.21
CA THR A 150 16.45 -3.86 -15.33
C THR A 150 16.71 -4.30 -16.78
N VAL A 151 16.33 -3.49 -17.76
CA VAL A 151 16.51 -3.82 -19.19
C VAL A 151 17.94 -3.52 -19.61
N THR A 152 18.70 -4.55 -19.97
CA THR A 152 20.07 -4.43 -20.47
C THR A 152 20.10 -4.18 -21.98
N ASP A 153 20.94 -3.26 -22.43
CA ASP A 153 21.14 -2.87 -23.84
C ASP A 153 19.84 -2.52 -24.60
N PRO A 154 18.97 -1.63 -24.05
CA PRO A 154 17.76 -1.24 -24.74
C PRO A 154 18.08 -0.46 -26.03
N PRO A 155 17.32 -0.65 -27.12
CA PRO A 155 17.45 0.20 -28.29
C PRO A 155 17.10 1.65 -27.94
N ALA A 156 17.62 2.62 -28.70
CA ALA A 156 17.32 4.04 -28.50
C ALA A 156 15.81 4.38 -28.65
N THR A 157 15.05 3.49 -29.29
CA THR A 157 13.60 3.59 -29.49
C THR A 157 12.80 2.79 -28.47
N ALA A 158 13.42 2.30 -27.39
CA ALA A 158 12.70 1.58 -26.34
C ALA A 158 11.63 2.48 -25.71
N ALA A 159 10.51 1.85 -25.37
CA ALA A 159 9.36 2.46 -24.73
C ALA A 159 8.95 1.56 -23.56
N TYR A 160 8.61 2.16 -22.43
CA TYR A 160 8.32 1.45 -21.20
C TYR A 160 6.92 1.75 -20.71
N PHE A 161 6.21 0.71 -20.29
CA PHE A 161 4.88 0.80 -19.74
C PHE A 161 4.66 -0.37 -18.78
N ALA A 162 4.50 -0.10 -17.49
CA ALA A 162 4.08 -1.11 -16.52
C ALA A 162 2.55 -1.25 -16.63
N ASN A 163 2.07 -2.41 -17.10
CA ASN A 163 0.64 -2.62 -17.27
C ASN A 163 -0.03 -3.16 -16.01
N ASP A 164 0.49 -4.25 -15.45
CA ASP A 164 -0.19 -4.98 -14.38
C ASP A 164 0.78 -5.65 -13.41
N VAL A 165 0.26 -6.09 -12.25
CA VAL A 165 1.00 -6.71 -11.15
C VAL A 165 0.13 -7.75 -10.44
N ALA A 166 0.73 -8.77 -9.83
CA ALA A 166 0.05 -9.81 -9.04
C ALA A 166 0.96 -10.30 -7.89
N VAL A 167 0.37 -11.00 -6.90
CA VAL A 167 1.04 -11.58 -5.72
C VAL A 167 1.13 -13.10 -5.71
#